data_AF-A0A4P9Z3H4-F1
#
_entry.id   AF-A0A4P9Z3H4-F1
#
_cell.length_a   1.000
_cell.length_b   1.000
_cell.length_c   1.000
_cell.angle_alpha   90.00
_cell.angle_beta   90.00
_cell.angle_gamma   90.00
#
_symmetry.space_group_name_H-M   'P 1'
#
loop_
_entity.id
_entity.type
_entity.pdbx_description
1 polymer ?
#
loop_
_entity_poly.entity_id
_entity_poly.type
_entity_poly.pdbx_seq_one_letter_code
_entity_poly.pdbx_strand_id
1 'polypeptide(L)'
;MADCTIVIAVPLFDSFIFPFLRRRGLRLGPITRITIGFTIVTIGFVYASVLGRILYNSGPYYDYAHIKNPDGDLQNDLSIWWQFPPYIAIAISEIFASATGLEFAYKRASPELKSIVMSLFLLTNCGGSLIGLALATLSADPYIVILLAVETSIMAVFTVIFYFCFRHLDNEEV
;
A
#
# COMPACT_ATOMS: atom_id res chain seq x y z
N MET A 1 9.78 10.18 -1.48
CA MET A 1 8.70 10.88 -2.22
C MET A 1 7.31 10.45 -1.74
N ALA A 2 7.10 9.18 -1.34
CA ALA A 2 5.87 8.72 -0.69
C ALA A 2 5.54 9.47 0.62
N ASP A 3 6.55 9.80 1.44
CA ASP A 3 6.34 10.49 2.72
C ASP A 3 5.80 11.92 2.56
N CYS A 4 6.16 12.62 1.49
CA CYS A 4 5.61 13.95 1.19
C CYS A 4 4.12 13.88 0.82
N THR A 5 3.72 12.83 0.11
CA THR A 5 2.31 12.55 -0.20
C THR A 5 1.55 12.23 1.08
N ILE A 6 2.16 11.47 2.01
CA ILE A 6 1.57 11.17 3.32
C ILE A 6 1.37 12.47 4.13
N VAL A 7 2.35 13.38 4.16
CA VAL A 7 2.24 14.66 4.89
C VAL A 7 1.07 15.53 4.39
N ILE A 8 0.73 15.48 3.09
CA ILE A 8 -0.40 16.23 2.52
C ILE A 8 -1.71 15.42 2.61
N ALA A 9 -1.64 14.09 2.47
CA ALA A 9 -2.80 13.22 2.55
C ALA A 9 -3.34 13.11 3.98
N VAL A 10 -2.49 13.12 5.01
CA VAL A 10 -2.90 13.03 6.42
C VAL A 10 -3.93 14.11 6.82
N PRO A 11 -3.71 15.43 6.61
CA PRO A 11 -4.71 16.45 6.94
C PRO A 11 -5.98 16.34 6.08
N LEU A 12 -5.86 15.90 4.83
CA LEU A 12 -7.02 15.67 3.95
C LEU A 12 -7.86 14.47 4.42
N PHE A 13 -7.22 13.41 4.91
CA PHE A 13 -7.87 12.21 5.42
C PHE A 13 -8.52 12.44 6.78
N ASP A 14 -7.84 13.15 7.68
CA ASP A 14 -8.35 13.54 8.99
C ASP A 14 -9.58 14.45 8.85
N SER A 15 -9.59 15.31 7.83
CA SER A 15 -10.71 16.22 7.55
C SER A 15 -11.85 15.60 6.73
N PHE A 16 -11.59 14.57 5.90
CA PHE A 16 -12.59 14.07 4.95
C PHE A 16 -13.06 12.63 5.23
N ILE A 17 -12.16 11.70 5.54
CA ILE A 17 -12.46 10.26 5.56
C ILE A 17 -12.83 9.75 6.94
N PHE A 18 -12.14 10.19 8.00
CA PHE A 18 -12.59 9.93 9.36
C PHE A 18 -14.00 10.50 9.65
N PRO A 19 -14.38 11.71 9.22
CA PRO A 19 -15.75 12.18 9.36
C PRO A 19 -16.72 11.46 8.43
N PHE A 20 -16.33 11.02 7.22
CA PHE A 20 -17.20 10.22 6.35
C PHE A 20 -17.51 8.85 6.96
N LEU A 21 -16.51 8.20 7.56
CA LEU A 21 -16.68 6.92 8.25
C LEU A 21 -17.47 7.08 9.55
N ARG A 22 -17.23 8.16 10.30
CA ARG A 22 -17.99 8.52 11.52
C ARG A 22 -19.45 8.87 11.22
N ARG A 23 -19.74 9.51 10.08
CA ARG A 23 -21.12 9.81 9.62
C ARG A 23 -21.91 8.57 9.22
N ARG A 24 -21.25 7.48 8.84
CA ARG A 24 -21.90 6.21 8.45
C ARG A 24 -22.34 5.36 9.66
N GLY A 25 -21.99 5.72 10.89
CA GLY A 25 -22.49 5.05 12.11
C GLY A 25 -22.08 3.58 12.26
N LEU A 26 -21.16 3.08 11.44
CA LEU A 26 -20.72 1.69 11.48
C LEU A 26 -19.73 1.51 12.64
N ARG A 27 -20.11 0.72 13.65
CA ARG A 27 -19.18 0.18 14.65
C ARG A 27 -18.31 -0.88 13.98
N LEU A 28 -17.36 -0.44 13.17
CA LEU A 28 -16.36 -1.33 12.58
C LEU A 28 -15.35 -1.68 13.67
N GLY A 29 -15.26 -2.97 14.00
CA GLY A 29 -14.25 -3.46 14.92
C GLY A 29 -12.83 -3.33 14.34
N PRO A 30 -11.80 -3.44 15.19
CA PRO A 30 -10.42 -3.17 14.78
C PRO A 30 -9.96 -4.05 13.61
N ILE A 31 -10.38 -5.31 13.56
CA ILE A 31 -9.98 -6.25 12.50
C ILE A 31 -10.61 -5.86 11.15
N THR A 32 -11.88 -5.47 11.16
CA THR A 32 -12.57 -5.03 9.95
C THR A 32 -11.93 -3.76 9.37
N ARG A 33 -11.47 -2.82 10.22
CA ARG A 33 -10.75 -1.61 9.77
C ARG A 33 -9.42 -1.95 9.11
N ILE A 34 -8.65 -2.88 9.68
CA ILE A 34 -7.39 -3.34 9.09
C ILE A 34 -7.63 -4.01 7.73
N THR A 35 -8.68 -4.83 7.62
CA THR A 35 -9.05 -5.48 6.36
C THR A 35 -9.46 -4.47 5.27
N ILE A 36 -10.18 -3.40 5.64
CA ILE A 36 -10.51 -2.30 4.73
C ILE A 36 -9.22 -1.65 4.21
N GLY A 37 -8.24 -1.40 5.09
CA GLY A 37 -6.92 -0.91 4.69
C GLY A 37 -6.27 -1.81 3.63
N PHE A 38 -6.11 -3.10 3.93
CA PHE A 38 -5.54 -4.09 3.02
C PHE A 38 -6.28 -4.20 1.68
N THR A 39 -7.60 -4.07 1.69
CA THR A 39 -8.41 -4.05 0.46
C THR A 39 -8.13 -2.82 -0.39
N ILE A 40 -8.01 -1.64 0.23
CA ILE A 40 -7.74 -0.39 -0.48
C ILE A 40 -6.35 -0.40 -1.11
N VAL A 41 -5.32 -0.85 -0.39
CA VAL A 41 -3.97 -0.98 -0.98
C VAL A 41 -3.94 -2.00 -2.10
N THR A 42 -4.63 -3.14 -1.96
CA THR A 42 -4.72 -4.14 -3.05
C THR A 42 -5.30 -3.53 -4.32
N ILE A 43 -6.38 -2.74 -4.22
CA ILE A 43 -6.96 -2.04 -5.38
C ILE A 43 -5.97 -1.03 -5.98
N GLY A 44 -5.24 -0.29 -5.12
CA GLY A 44 -4.19 0.63 -5.55
C GLY A 44 -3.07 -0.07 -6.32
N PHE A 45 -2.64 -1.24 -5.86
CA PHE A 45 -1.63 -2.06 -6.52
C PHE A 45 -2.12 -2.68 -7.83
N VAL A 46 -3.38 -3.13 -7.91
CA VAL A 46 -4.00 -3.56 -9.19
C VAL A 46 -3.95 -2.42 -10.21
N TYR A 47 -4.33 -1.21 -9.79
CA TYR A 47 -4.23 -0.03 -10.66
C TYR A 47 -2.78 0.25 -11.08
N ALA A 48 -1.82 0.19 -10.15
CA ALA A 48 -0.40 0.42 -10.45
C ALA A 48 0.17 -0.64 -11.42
N SER A 49 -0.23 -1.91 -11.28
CA SER A 49 0.17 -2.98 -12.19
C SER A 49 -0.39 -2.79 -13.59
N VAL A 50 -1.67 -2.39 -13.71
CA VAL A 50 -2.29 -2.06 -14.99
C VAL A 50 -1.63 -0.83 -15.63
N LEU A 51 -1.36 0.21 -14.84
CA LEU A 51 -0.65 1.41 -15.30
C LEU A 51 0.76 1.06 -15.80
N GLY A 52 1.50 0.22 -15.07
CA GLY A 52 2.80 -0.29 -15.48
C GLY A 52 2.71 -1.05 -16.81
N ARG A 53 1.70 -1.91 -16.98
CA ARG A 53 1.49 -2.63 -18.24
C ARG A 53 1.14 -1.71 -19.41
N ILE A 54 0.34 -0.66 -19.18
CA ILE A 54 -0.01 0.34 -20.21
C ILE A 54 1.22 1.17 -20.58
N LEU A 55 2.04 1.56 -19.60
CA LEU A 55 3.28 2.30 -19.81
C LEU A 55 4.28 1.51 -20.67
N TYR A 56 4.43 0.20 -20.41
CA TYR A 56 5.31 -0.68 -21.19
C TYR A 56 4.74 -1.06 -22.57
N ASN A 57 3.41 -1.00 -22.77
CA ASN A 57 2.77 -1.32 -24.06
C ASN A 57 2.51 -0.10 -24.97
N SER A 58 2.65 1.13 -24.47
CA SER A 58 2.51 2.36 -25.27
C SER A 58 3.88 2.79 -25.78
N GLY A 59 4.09 2.84 -27.10
CA GLY A 59 5.41 3.04 -27.75
C GLY A 59 6.13 4.34 -27.36
N PRO A 60 7.49 4.43 -27.52
CA PRO A 60 8.31 3.73 -28.51
C PRO A 60 9.55 3.01 -27.91
N TYR A 61 9.37 2.20 -26.87
CA TYR A 61 10.42 1.26 -26.44
C TYR A 61 9.81 -0.10 -26.13
N TYR A 62 9.63 -0.91 -27.18
CA TYR A 62 9.58 -2.36 -27.03
C TYR A 62 11.03 -2.85 -26.91
N ASP A 63 11.31 -3.56 -25.83
CA ASP A 63 12.55 -4.29 -25.59
C ASP A 63 13.84 -3.45 -25.63
N TYR A 64 14.56 -3.45 -24.50
CA TYR A 64 15.99 -3.17 -24.34
C TYR A 64 16.69 -2.64 -25.59
N ALA A 65 16.61 -1.34 -25.79
CA ALA A 65 17.47 -0.73 -26.76
C ALA A 65 18.15 0.45 -26.08
N HIS A 66 19.45 0.26 -25.85
CA HIS A 66 20.38 1.36 -25.86
C HIS A 66 20.29 2.07 -27.23
N ILE A 67 19.19 2.79 -27.53
CA ILE A 67 19.16 3.71 -28.66
C ILE A 67 19.51 5.07 -28.10
N LYS A 68 20.82 5.26 -27.98
CA LYS A 68 21.41 6.57 -28.13
C LYS A 68 21.07 7.03 -29.56
N ASN A 69 19.91 7.67 -29.74
CA ASN A 69 19.64 8.43 -30.96
C ASN A 69 19.93 9.92 -30.69
N PRO A 70 20.69 10.61 -31.56
CA PRO A 70 21.17 11.96 -31.29
C PRO A 70 20.13 13.07 -31.56
N ASP A 71 18.96 12.75 -32.10
CA ASP A 71 17.99 13.74 -32.58
C ASP A 71 16.55 13.40 -32.14
N GLY A 72 15.97 14.32 -31.36
CA GLY A 72 14.55 14.67 -31.44
C GLY A 72 13.52 13.74 -30.78
N ASP A 73 13.29 13.97 -29.48
CA ASP A 73 11.99 13.96 -28.81
C ASP A 73 11.06 12.76 -29.03
N LEU A 74 11.36 11.66 -28.36
CA LEU A 74 10.41 10.57 -28.12
C LEU A 74 9.93 10.67 -26.66
N GLN A 75 9.11 11.69 -26.39
CA GLN A 75 8.40 11.81 -25.12
C GLN A 75 7.24 10.83 -25.11
N ASN A 76 7.22 9.94 -24.12
CA ASN A 76 6.01 9.20 -23.81
C ASN A 76 5.00 10.20 -23.24
N ASP A 77 3.87 10.42 -23.92
CA ASP A 77 2.79 11.34 -23.51
C ASP A 77 2.05 10.87 -22.24
N LEU A 78 2.64 9.95 -21.46
CA LEU A 78 2.07 9.50 -20.21
C LEU A 78 2.36 10.52 -19.11
N SER A 79 1.32 11.28 -18.76
CA SER A 79 1.40 12.27 -17.70
C SER A 79 1.73 11.62 -16.35
N ILE A 80 2.74 12.14 -15.64
CA ILE A 80 3.15 11.70 -14.28
C ILE A 80 1.97 11.72 -13.29
N TRP A 81 0.94 12.53 -13.57
CA TRP A 81 -0.28 12.63 -12.78
C TRP A 81 -1.03 11.29 -12.60
N TRP A 82 -0.89 10.34 -13.53
CA TRP A 82 -1.53 9.02 -13.41
C TRP A 82 -0.98 8.16 -12.27
N GLN A 83 0.15 8.53 -11.68
CA GLN A 83 0.78 7.84 -10.55
C GLN A 83 0.25 8.30 -9.17
N PHE A 84 -0.50 9.40 -9.09
CA PHE A 84 -1.05 9.88 -7.81
C PHE A 84 -2.07 8.91 -7.17
N PRO A 85 -3.04 8.33 -7.90
CA PRO A 85 -4.05 7.45 -7.32
C PRO A 85 -3.50 6.27 -6.48
N PRO A 86 -2.51 5.49 -6.93
CA PRO A 86 -1.96 4.39 -6.13
C PRO A 86 -1.21 4.88 -4.89
N TYR A 87 -0.53 6.04 -4.93
CA TYR A 87 0.10 6.61 -3.74
C TYR A 87 -0.91 7.06 -2.70
N ILE A 88 -2.01 7.66 -3.14
CA ILE A 88 -3.10 8.02 -2.24
C ILE A 88 -3.64 6.75 -1.58
N ALA A 89 -3.92 5.70 -2.36
CA ALA A 89 -4.43 4.43 -1.85
C ALA A 89 -3.52 3.79 -0.78
N ILE A 90 -2.19 3.82 -0.98
CA ILE A 90 -1.21 3.34 0.01
C ILE A 90 -1.32 4.13 1.32
N ALA A 91 -1.36 5.46 1.24
CA ALA A 91 -1.49 6.32 2.43
C ALA A 91 -2.79 6.04 3.20
N ILE A 92 -3.91 5.81 2.50
CA ILE A 92 -5.18 5.42 3.15
C ILE A 92 -4.99 4.12 3.92
N SER A 93 -4.47 3.11 3.23
CA SER A 93 -4.31 1.78 3.80
C SER A 93 -3.41 1.81 5.01
N GLU A 94 -2.33 2.56 4.96
CA GLU A 94 -1.41 2.73 6.09
C GLU A 94 -2.12 3.32 7.30
N ILE A 95 -2.90 4.39 7.13
CA ILE A 95 -3.67 4.98 8.23
C ILE A 95 -4.63 3.96 8.84
N PHE A 96 -5.36 3.21 8.02
CA PHE A 96 -6.34 2.23 8.50
C PHE A 96 -5.69 1.00 9.16
N ALA A 97 -4.64 0.45 8.57
CA ALA A 97 -4.01 -0.78 9.03
C ALA A 97 -3.00 -0.52 10.17
N SER A 98 -2.09 0.45 9.99
CA SER A 98 -1.00 0.77 10.92
C SER A 98 -1.53 1.39 12.22
N ALA A 99 -2.35 2.45 12.12
CA ALA A 99 -2.86 3.12 13.32
C ALA A 99 -3.79 2.21 14.13
N THR A 100 -4.72 1.51 13.47
CA THR A 100 -5.63 0.57 14.14
C THR A 100 -4.86 -0.64 14.71
N GLY A 101 -3.88 -1.18 13.97
CA GLY A 101 -3.08 -2.31 14.42
C GLY A 101 -2.28 -1.99 15.67
N LEU A 102 -1.66 -0.81 15.72
CA LEU A 102 -0.92 -0.36 16.90
C LEU A 102 -1.85 -0.05 18.08
N GLU A 103 -3.00 0.59 17.84
CA GLU A 103 -4.01 0.84 18.88
C GLU A 103 -4.53 -0.49 19.48
N PHE A 104 -4.81 -1.47 18.63
CA PHE A 104 -5.24 -2.81 19.04
C PHE A 104 -4.16 -3.53 19.86
N ALA A 105 -2.92 -3.50 19.40
CA ALA A 105 -1.79 -4.11 20.12
C ALA A 105 -1.56 -3.44 21.48
N TYR A 106 -1.68 -2.11 21.56
CA TYR A 106 -1.57 -1.37 22.82
C TYR A 106 -2.73 -1.62 23.80
N LYS A 107 -3.94 -1.90 23.30
CA LYS A 107 -5.08 -2.27 24.14
C LYS A 107 -4.90 -3.64 24.78
N ARG A 108 -4.24 -4.58 24.09
CA ARG A 108 -3.98 -5.93 24.60
C ARG A 108 -2.72 -6.05 25.43
N ALA A 109 -1.79 -5.09 25.34
CA ALA A 109 -0.55 -5.10 26.09
C ALA A 109 -0.68 -4.52 27.50
N SER A 110 0.01 -5.13 28.47
CA SER A 110 0.15 -4.54 29.80
C SER A 110 0.94 -3.22 29.74
N PRO A 111 0.75 -2.30 30.71
CA PRO A 111 1.36 -0.96 30.66
C PRO A 111 2.88 -0.96 30.47
N GLU A 112 3.56 -1.93 31.08
CA GLU A 112 5.02 -2.06 31.04
C GLU A 112 5.55 -2.58 29.69
N LEU A 113 4.73 -3.29 28.91
CA LEU A 113 5.12 -3.88 27.63
C LEU A 113 4.88 -2.96 26.43
N LYS A 114 4.29 -1.77 26.61
CA LYS A 114 3.98 -0.86 25.49
C LYS A 114 5.22 -0.48 24.67
N SER A 115 6.35 -0.26 25.32
CA SER A 115 7.63 0.00 24.64
C SER A 115 8.10 -1.18 23.78
N ILE A 116 7.88 -2.41 24.27
CA ILE A 116 8.20 -3.65 23.54
C ILE A 116 7.26 -3.82 22.33
N VAL A 117 5.97 -3.50 22.48
CA VAL A 117 5.03 -3.54 21.35
C VAL A 117 5.44 -2.55 20.27
N MET A 118 5.86 -1.34 20.64
CA MET A 118 6.36 -0.36 19.66
C MET A 118 7.65 -0.84 18.98
N SER A 119 8.58 -1.43 19.72
CA SER A 119 9.83 -1.93 19.13
C SER A 119 9.58 -3.10 18.17
N LEU A 120 8.65 -4.00 18.48
CA LEU A 120 8.20 -5.07 17.58
C LEU A 120 7.51 -4.50 16.33
N PHE A 121 6.70 -3.46 16.48
CA PHE A 121 6.08 -2.78 15.35
C PHE A 121 7.13 -2.16 14.41
N LEU A 122 8.13 -1.45 14.96
CA LEU A 122 9.25 -0.92 14.18
C LEU A 122 10.09 -2.04 13.53
N LEU A 123 10.24 -3.18 14.21
CA LEU A 123 10.91 -4.35 13.64
C LEU A 123 10.16 -4.89 12.41
N THR A 124 8.83 -4.90 12.43
CA THR A 124 8.02 -5.25 11.24
C THR A 124 8.28 -4.28 10.08
N ASN A 125 8.39 -2.98 10.35
CA ASN A 125 8.73 -1.99 9.31
C ASN A 125 10.13 -2.19 8.74
N CYS A 126 11.10 -2.56 9.60
CA CYS A 126 12.45 -2.93 9.17
C CYS A 126 12.42 -4.18 8.26
N GLY A 127 11.68 -5.21 8.66
CA GLY A 127 11.50 -6.42 7.85
C GLY A 127 10.87 -6.11 6.48
N GLY A 128 9.82 -5.28 6.45
CA GLY A 128 9.20 -4.82 5.20
C GLY A 128 10.18 -4.07 4.30
N SER A 129 11.00 -3.19 4.88
CA SER A 129 12.03 -2.43 4.15
C SER A 129 13.12 -3.34 3.58
N LEU A 130 13.55 -4.36 4.33
CA LEU A 130 14.53 -5.34 3.86
C LEU A 130 13.99 -6.17 2.69
N ILE A 131 12.72 -6.60 2.76
CA ILE A 131 12.06 -7.29 1.64
C ILE A 131 11.98 -6.36 0.43
N GLY A 132 11.60 -5.09 0.63
CA GLY A 132 11.57 -4.09 -0.43
C GLY A 132 12.93 -3.90 -1.11
N LEU A 133 14.02 -3.87 -0.33
CA LEU A 133 15.38 -3.79 -0.87
C LEU A 133 15.76 -5.04 -1.67
N ALA A 134 15.39 -6.23 -1.19
CA ALA A 134 15.63 -7.49 -1.90
C ALA A 134 14.82 -7.57 -3.22
N LEU A 135 13.60 -7.05 -3.25
CA LEU A 135 12.80 -6.95 -4.46
C LEU A 135 13.37 -5.90 -5.44
N ALA A 136 13.95 -4.82 -4.93
CA ALA A 136 14.58 -3.80 -5.75
C ALA A 136 15.84 -4.29 -6.49
N THR A 137 16.55 -5.30 -5.99
CA THR A 137 17.67 -5.91 -6.75
C THR A 137 17.18 -6.82 -7.87
N LEU A 138 15.95 -7.33 -7.77
CA LEU A 138 15.29 -8.15 -8.79
C LEU A 138 14.56 -7.30 -9.84
N SER A 139 14.31 -6.01 -9.58
CA SER A 139 13.54 -5.10 -10.43
C SER A 139 14.30 -4.57 -11.65
N ALA A 140 15.15 -5.39 -12.27
CA ALA A 140 15.78 -5.05 -13.53
C ALA A 140 14.75 -5.08 -14.68
N ASP A 141 14.91 -4.18 -15.66
CA ASP A 141 14.14 -4.24 -16.91
C ASP A 141 14.29 -5.64 -17.52
N PRO A 142 13.21 -6.33 -17.94
CA PRO A 142 11.81 -5.94 -18.12
C PRO A 142 10.89 -6.49 -17.01
N TYR A 143 11.45 -7.07 -15.95
CA TYR A 143 10.73 -7.90 -14.98
C TYR A 143 9.88 -7.08 -14.00
N ILE A 144 9.96 -5.74 -14.04
CA ILE A 144 9.29 -4.87 -13.07
C ILE A 144 7.76 -4.98 -13.11
N VAL A 145 7.16 -5.13 -14.30
CA VAL A 145 5.70 -5.31 -14.43
C VAL A 145 5.27 -6.66 -13.88
N ILE A 146 6.08 -7.70 -14.09
CA ILE A 146 5.83 -9.05 -13.58
C ILE A 146 5.96 -9.06 -12.06
N LEU A 147 6.99 -8.39 -11.51
CA LEU A 147 7.18 -8.25 -10.07
C LEU A 147 6.01 -7.52 -9.41
N LEU A 148 5.55 -6.41 -9.99
CA LEU A 148 4.37 -5.69 -9.51
C LEU A 148 3.10 -6.54 -9.55
N ALA A 149 2.92 -7.34 -10.61
CA ALA A 149 1.78 -8.25 -10.72
C ALA A 149 1.83 -9.38 -9.68
N VAL A 150 3.03 -9.93 -9.42
CA VAL A 150 3.25 -10.94 -8.37
C VAL A 150 2.99 -10.35 -6.99
N GLU A 151 3.53 -9.17 -6.69
CA GLU A 151 3.31 -8.46 -5.43
C GLU A 151 1.82 -8.19 -5.18
N THR A 152 1.12 -7.69 -6.20
CA THR A 152 -0.33 -7.46 -6.16
C THR A 152 -1.09 -8.75 -5.86
N SER A 153 -0.70 -9.86 -6.48
CA SER A 153 -1.33 -11.16 -6.28
C SER A 153 -1.12 -11.68 -4.85
N ILE A 154 0.09 -11.54 -4.31
CA ILE A 154 0.42 -11.91 -2.93
C ILE A 154 -0.40 -11.07 -1.94
N MET A 155 -0.48 -9.75 -2.15
CA MET A 155 -1.30 -8.84 -1.33
C MET A 155 -2.79 -9.19 -1.37
N ALA A 156 -3.33 -9.53 -2.55
CA ALA A 156 -4.73 -9.95 -2.69
C ALA A 156 -5.02 -11.23 -1.90
N VAL A 157 -4.15 -12.25 -2.05
CA VAL A 157 -4.28 -13.51 -1.32
C VAL A 157 -4.16 -13.28 0.19
N PHE A 158 -3.18 -12.48 0.62
CA PHE A 158 -2.99 -12.14 2.02
C PHE A 158 -4.22 -11.43 2.61
N THR A 159 -4.80 -10.48 1.88
CA THR A 159 -6.02 -9.77 2.30
C THR A 159 -7.18 -10.73 2.52
N VAL A 160 -7.38 -11.68 1.60
CA VAL A 160 -8.43 -12.70 1.71
C VAL A 160 -8.19 -13.62 2.92
N ILE A 161 -6.97 -14.15 3.06
CA ILE A 161 -6.60 -15.03 4.17
C ILE A 161 -6.76 -14.30 5.51
N PHE A 162 -6.29 -13.06 5.60
CA PHE A 162 -6.39 -12.24 6.80
C PHE A 162 -7.85 -12.07 7.22
N TYR A 163 -8.72 -11.71 6.28
CA TYR A 163 -10.15 -11.57 6.57
C TYR A 163 -10.77 -12.87 7.10
N PHE A 164 -10.52 -14.01 6.43
CA PHE A 164 -11.11 -15.29 6.85
C PHE A 164 -10.57 -15.80 8.20
N CYS A 165 -9.28 -15.60 8.47
CA CYS A 165 -8.64 -16.05 9.70
C CYS A 165 -9.04 -15.18 10.91
N PHE A 166 -9.04 -13.86 10.75
CA PHE A 166 -9.18 -12.92 11.85
C PHE A 166 -10.61 -12.41 12.08
N ARG A 167 -11.57 -12.68 11.18
CA ARG A 167 -12.98 -12.24 11.37
C ARG A 167 -13.59 -12.70 12.70
N HIS A 168 -13.10 -13.79 13.29
CA HIS A 168 -13.62 -14.29 14.56
C HIS A 168 -13.33 -13.35 15.74
N LEU A 169 -12.18 -12.67 15.71
CA LEU A 169 -11.76 -11.72 16.75
C LEU A 169 -12.59 -10.43 16.75
N ASP A 170 -13.24 -10.09 15.64
CA ASP A 170 -14.12 -8.92 15.56
C ASP A 170 -15.40 -9.12 16.39
N ASN A 171 -15.82 -10.37 16.61
CA ASN A 171 -17.02 -10.71 17.39
C ASN A 171 -16.77 -10.75 18.90
N GLU A 172 -15.51 -10.83 19.35
CA GLU A 172 -15.15 -10.87 20.77
C GLU A 172 -15.07 -9.45 21.40
N GLU A 173 -15.07 -8.40 20.56
CA GLU A 173 -14.88 -7.01 20.99
C GLU A 173 -16.14 -6.13 20.87
N VAL A 174 -17.32 -6.74 20.62
CA VAL A 174 -18.64 -6.06 20.59
C VAL A 174 -19.37 -6.16 21.92
#